data_AF-A0A931VGR0-F1
#
_entry.id   AF-A0A931VGR0-F1
#
_cell.length_a   1.000
_cell.length_b   1.000
_cell.length_c   1.000
_cell.angle_alpha   90.00
_cell.angle_beta   90.00
_cell.angle_gamma   90.00
#
_symmetry.space_group_name_H-M   'P 1'
#
loop_
_entity.id
_entity.type
_entity.pdbx_description
1 polymer ?
#
loop_
_entity_poly.entity_id
_entity_poly.type
_entity_poly.pdbx_seq_one_letter_code
_entity_poly.pdbx_strand_id
1 'polypeptide(L)'
;QFNTEDNNFEFGDVLKYNLAYQKRILPQVLPERGVYSQVNLVLEFNGEYAQKDKSGGSIIEDSGGNTLFISPGIQWVTKRWILETSIQLPVIQDLNGSQIETDYIAVTSLRLTF
;
A
#
# COMPACT_ATOMS: atom_id res chain seq x y z
N GLN A 1 -6.03 -11.46 8.31
CA GLN A 1 -7.38 -12.07 8.37
C GLN A 1 -7.21 -13.38 9.12
N PHE A 2 -8.06 -13.66 10.11
CA PHE A 2 -7.95 -14.90 10.88
C PHE A 2 -9.27 -15.65 10.74
N ASN A 3 -9.16 -16.91 10.31
CA ASN A 3 -10.23 -17.91 10.30
C ASN A 3 -11.36 -17.66 9.27
N THR A 4 -11.07 -17.91 7.99
CA THR A 4 -12.08 -18.04 6.93
C THR A 4 -12.02 -19.46 6.37
N GLU A 5 -12.78 -20.36 7.00
CA GLU A 5 -13.01 -21.73 6.55
C GLU A 5 -14.47 -21.84 6.08
N ASP A 6 -14.67 -22.37 4.87
CA ASP A 6 -15.99 -22.76 4.36
C ASP A 6 -15.83 -23.89 3.33
N ASN A 7 -16.77 -24.85 3.32
CA ASN A 7 -16.84 -25.95 2.36
C ASN A 7 -15.49 -26.63 2.02
N ASN A 8 -14.76 -27.12 3.03
CA ASN A 8 -13.49 -27.84 2.86
C ASN A 8 -12.33 -26.99 2.30
N PHE A 9 -12.48 -25.67 2.23
CA PHE A 9 -11.43 -24.73 1.84
C PHE A 9 -11.05 -23.83 3.01
N GLU A 10 -9.75 -23.68 3.25
CA GLU A 10 -9.16 -22.88 4.32
C GLU A 10 -8.18 -21.88 3.69
N PHE A 11 -8.50 -20.58 3.79
CA PHE A 11 -7.56 -19.53 3.38
C PHE A 11 -6.36 -19.46 4.33
N GLY A 12 -5.16 -19.30 3.77
CA GLY A 12 -3.97 -19.06 4.57
C GLY A 12 -4.05 -17.76 5.36
N ASP A 13 -3.41 -17.70 6.53
CA ASP A 13 -3.33 -16.45 7.29
C ASP A 13 -2.55 -15.38 6.51
N VAL A 14 -3.04 -14.15 6.60
CA VAL A 14 -2.44 -12.99 5.91
C VAL A 14 -2.01 -11.94 6.91
N LEU A 15 -0.72 -11.58 6.87
CA LEU A 15 -0.11 -10.45 7.57
C LEU A 15 0.13 -9.31 6.59
N LYS A 16 -0.51 -8.16 6.84
CA LYS A 16 -0.27 -6.92 6.09
C LYS A 16 0.45 -5.92 6.98
N TYR A 17 1.46 -5.24 6.43
CA TYR A 17 2.20 -4.20 7.13
C TYR A 17 2.40 -3.00 6.21
N ASN A 18 2.34 -1.80 6.80
CA ASN A 18 2.43 -0.54 6.07
C ASN A 18 3.32 0.43 6.84
N LEU A 19 4.24 1.08 6.16
CA LEU A 19 5.11 2.13 6.70
C LEU A 19 5.07 3.32 5.75
N ALA A 20 4.90 4.53 6.29
CA ALA A 20 4.92 5.75 5.50
C ALA A 20 5.87 6.77 6.13
N TYR A 21 6.67 7.42 5.28
CA TYR A 21 7.48 8.57 5.63
C TYR A 21 7.06 9.77 4.78
N GLN A 22 6.83 10.90 5.44
CA GLN A 22 6.43 12.13 4.77
C GLN A 22 7.34 13.28 5.19
N LYS A 23 7.79 14.06 4.20
CA LYS A 23 8.60 15.25 4.42
C LYS A 23 8.05 16.43 3.66
N ARG A 24 7.74 17.52 4.37
CA ARG A 24 7.39 18.80 3.74
C ARG A 24 8.60 19.37 3.00
N ILE A 25 8.39 19.67 1.72
CA ILE A 25 9.41 20.32 0.87
C ILE A 25 9.06 21.78 0.59
N LEU A 26 7.78 22.15 0.59
CA LEU A 26 7.32 23.52 0.38
C LEU A 26 6.15 23.87 1.32
N PRO A 27 6.09 25.12 1.81
CA PRO A 27 7.17 26.11 1.80
C PRO A 27 8.30 25.69 2.76
N GLN A 28 9.55 26.02 2.41
CA GLN A 28 10.71 25.71 3.26
C GLN A 28 10.75 26.57 4.52
N VAL A 29 10.29 27.82 4.42
CA VAL A 29 10.13 28.77 5.53
C VAL A 29 8.65 28.98 5.76
N LEU A 30 8.23 28.87 7.02
CA LEU A 30 6.83 29.08 7.38
C LEU A 30 6.54 30.59 7.45
N PRO A 31 5.48 31.09 6.80
CA PRO A 31 5.09 32.48 6.95
C PRO A 31 4.61 32.75 8.38
N GLU A 32 4.88 33.96 8.90
CA GLU A 32 4.54 34.35 10.27
C GLU A 32 3.03 34.36 10.55
N ARG A 33 2.19 34.45 9.50
CA ARG A 33 0.72 34.44 9.60
C ARG A 33 0.08 33.72 8.42
N GLY A 34 -1.06 33.04 8.68
CA GLY A 34 -1.91 32.40 7.67
C GLY A 34 -1.89 30.87 7.70
N VAL A 35 -2.81 30.24 6.95
CA VAL A 35 -2.75 28.80 6.67
C VAL A 35 -2.30 28.67 5.22
N TYR A 36 -1.15 28.06 5.02
CA TYR A 36 -0.51 27.90 3.73
C TYR A 36 -0.82 26.54 3.12
N SER A 37 -0.79 26.47 1.80
CA SER A 37 -0.70 25.19 1.12
C SER A 37 0.71 24.63 1.26
N GLN A 38 0.83 23.33 1.52
CA GLN A 38 2.12 22.66 1.61
C GLN A 38 2.22 21.54 0.57
N VAL A 39 3.44 21.31 0.11
CA VAL A 39 3.79 20.17 -0.72
C VAL A 39 4.71 19.26 0.08
N ASN A 40 4.34 17.99 0.16
CA ASN A 40 5.08 16.94 0.84
C ASN A 40 5.58 15.92 -0.17
N LEU A 41 6.80 15.43 0.02
CA LEU A 41 7.21 14.15 -0.51
C LEU A 41 6.71 13.05 0.42
N VAL A 42 6.22 11.97 -0.18
CA VAL A 42 5.74 10.79 0.52
C VAL A 42 6.53 9.59 0.00
N LEU A 43 6.92 8.70 0.90
CA LEU A 43 7.49 7.40 0.57
C LEU A 43 6.78 6.35 1.42
N GLU A 44 6.07 5.44 0.78
CA GLU A 44 5.36 4.36 1.47
C GLU A 44 5.97 3.00 1.14
N PHE A 45 5.85 2.09 2.09
CA PHE A 45 6.17 0.69 1.95
C PHE A 45 4.94 -0.11 2.35
N ASN A 46 4.44 -0.93 1.42
CA ASN A 46 3.23 -1.71 1.60
C ASN A 46 3.60 -3.18 1.37
N GLY A 47 3.50 -4.01 2.40
CA GLY A 47 3.86 -5.42 2.30
C GLY A 47 2.78 -6.34 2.81
N GLU A 48 2.74 -7.51 2.19
CA GLU A 48 1.78 -8.57 2.48
C GLU A 48 2.49 -9.91 2.42
N TYR A 49 2.39 -10.65 3.52
CA TYR A 49 2.77 -12.05 3.59
C TYR A 49 1.51 -12.88 3.77
N ALA A 50 1.26 -13.77 2.82
CA ALA A 50 0.14 -14.68 2.82
C ALA A 50 0.64 -16.12 2.89
N GLN A 51 0.12 -16.89 3.83
CA GLN A 51 0.34 -18.34 3.86
C GLN A 51 -0.40 -19.02 2.71
N LYS A 52 0.02 -20.23 2.37
CA LYS A 52 -0.66 -21.07 1.39
C LYS A 52 -2.05 -21.48 1.91
N ASP A 53 -2.99 -21.57 0.98
CA ASP A 53 -4.34 -22.07 1.21
C ASP A 53 -4.34 -23.60 1.33
N LYS A 54 -5.42 -24.14 1.90
CA LYS A 54 -5.68 -25.58 1.93
C LYS A 54 -7.05 -25.89 1.34
N SER A 55 -7.13 -27.01 0.62
CA SER A 55 -8.38 -27.60 0.13
C SER A 55 -8.43 -29.08 0.48
N GLY A 56 -9.48 -29.50 1.20
CA GLY A 56 -9.63 -30.87 1.70
C GLY A 56 -8.46 -31.32 2.59
N GLY A 57 -7.85 -30.39 3.34
CA GLY A 57 -6.67 -30.64 4.18
C GLY A 57 -5.33 -30.69 3.41
N SER A 58 -5.33 -30.57 2.09
CA SER A 58 -4.11 -30.52 1.27
C SER A 58 -3.70 -29.08 0.96
N ILE A 59 -2.40 -28.78 1.04
CA ILE A 59 -1.83 -27.47 0.69
C ILE A 59 -1.99 -27.23 -0.82
N ILE A 60 -2.42 -26.02 -1.18
CA ILE A 60 -2.42 -25.54 -2.57
C ILE A 60 -1.09 -24.87 -2.85
N GLU A 61 -0.25 -25.47 -3.70
CA GLU A 61 1.11 -24.97 -3.94
C GLU A 61 1.13 -23.58 -4.59
N ASP A 62 0.23 -23.33 -5.54
CA ASP A 62 0.08 -22.05 -6.27
C ASP A 62 -0.83 -21.07 -5.50
N SER A 63 -0.52 -20.84 -4.22
CA SER A 63 -1.27 -19.92 -3.34
C SER A 63 -0.35 -19.21 -2.33
N GLY A 64 -0.89 -18.19 -1.65
CA GLY A 64 -0.11 -17.36 -0.73
C GLY A 64 0.98 -16.55 -1.44
N GLY A 65 2.04 -16.21 -0.70
CA GLY A 65 3.19 -15.48 -1.24
C GLY A 65 3.64 -14.31 -0.36
N ASN A 66 4.65 -13.60 -0.84
CA ASN A 66 5.18 -12.41 -0.21
C ASN A 66 5.31 -11.29 -1.22
N THR A 67 4.68 -10.16 -0.93
CA THR A 67 4.79 -8.95 -1.74
C THR A 67 5.26 -7.78 -0.89
N LEU A 68 6.09 -6.93 -1.48
CA LEU A 68 6.51 -5.66 -0.90
C LEU A 68 6.59 -4.63 -2.01
N PHE A 69 5.85 -3.54 -1.84
CA PHE A 69 5.86 -2.38 -2.72
C PHE A 69 6.54 -1.21 -2.06
N ILE A 70 7.24 -0.40 -2.85
CA ILE A 70 7.72 0.92 -2.48
C ILE A 70 6.98 1.97 -3.33
N SER A 71 6.48 3.01 -2.68
CA SER A 71 5.54 3.95 -3.27
C SER A 71 6.02 5.39 -3.08
N PRO A 72 6.92 5.91 -3.93
CA PRO A 72 7.21 7.33 -3.97
C PRO A 72 5.97 8.13 -4.42
N GLY A 73 5.73 9.26 -3.77
CA GLY A 73 4.60 10.13 -4.06
C GLY A 73 4.80 11.58 -3.66
N ILE A 74 3.85 12.41 -4.09
CA ILE A 74 3.77 13.83 -3.77
C ILE A 74 2.36 14.12 -3.28
N GLN A 75 2.26 14.90 -2.20
CA GLN A 75 1.00 15.33 -1.62
C GLN A 75 0.94 16.86 -1.55
N TRP A 76 -0.08 17.44 -2.18
CA TRP A 76 -0.42 18.85 -2.08
C TRP A 76 -1.59 19.03 -1.12
N VAL A 77 -1.30 19.60 0.03
CA VAL A 77 -2.28 19.89 1.09
C VAL A 77 -2.64 21.36 1.06
N THR A 78 -3.94 21.67 1.08
CA THR A 78 -4.49 23.01 1.27
C THR A 78 -5.46 23.02 2.46
N LYS A 79 -6.11 24.15 2.74
CA LYS A 79 -7.11 24.22 3.81
C LYS A 79 -8.36 23.37 3.56
N ARG A 80 -8.69 23.14 2.28
CA ARG A 80 -9.98 22.57 1.86
C ARG A 80 -9.85 21.24 1.14
N TRP A 81 -8.65 20.92 0.67
CA TRP A 81 -8.42 19.71 -0.08
C TRP A 81 -6.97 19.22 0.04
N ILE A 82 -6.80 17.92 -0.17
CA ILE A 82 -5.52 17.25 -0.30
C ILE A 82 -5.55 16.47 -1.61
N LEU A 83 -4.58 16.73 -2.49
CA LEU A 83 -4.34 15.93 -3.68
C LEU A 83 -3.05 15.16 -3.48
N GLU A 84 -3.06 13.87 -3.76
CA GLU A 84 -1.89 13.01 -3.66
C GLU A 84 -1.77 12.17 -4.92
N THR A 85 -0.54 11.97 -5.36
CA THR A 85 -0.23 11.01 -6.43
C THR A 85 1.00 10.21 -6.03
N SER A 86 0.97 8.91 -6.31
CA SER A 86 2.09 8.00 -6.04
C SER A 86 2.17 6.90 -7.11
N ILE A 87 3.34 6.30 -7.23
CA ILE A 87 3.58 5.12 -8.07
C ILE A 87 4.11 4.04 -7.16
N GLN A 88 3.38 2.95 -7.02
CA GLN A 88 3.83 1.76 -6.28
C GLN A 88 4.61 0.87 -7.23
N LEU A 89 5.84 0.55 -6.85
CA LEU A 89 6.74 -0.33 -7.57
C LEU A 89 6.99 -1.58 -6.74
N PRO A 90 6.85 -2.78 -7.32
CA PRO A 90 7.18 -4.01 -6.61
C PRO A 90 8.69 -4.07 -6.34
N VAL A 91 9.06 -4.37 -5.09
CA VAL A 91 10.43 -4.67 -4.68
C VAL A 91 10.59 -6.17 -4.42
N ILE A 92 9.54 -6.82 -3.91
CA ILE A 92 9.47 -8.27 -3.71
C ILE A 92 8.11 -8.73 -4.25
N GLN A 93 8.12 -9.78 -5.08
CA GLN A 93 6.93 -10.51 -5.53
C GLN A 93 7.29 -11.99 -5.64
N ASP A 94 7.09 -12.73 -4.55
CA ASP A 94 7.25 -14.18 -4.53
C ASP A 94 5.87 -14.82 -4.34
N LEU A 95 5.27 -15.22 -5.45
CA LEU A 95 3.85 -15.60 -5.53
C LEU A 95 3.62 -17.12 -5.53
N ASN A 96 4.64 -17.92 -5.20
CA ASN A 96 4.59 -19.39 -5.09
C ASN A 96 4.04 -20.16 -6.32
N GLY A 97 3.91 -19.53 -7.50
CA GLY A 97 3.45 -20.22 -8.70
C GLY A 97 3.16 -19.29 -9.88
N SER A 98 2.03 -19.53 -10.57
CA SER A 98 1.69 -18.88 -11.85
C SER A 98 0.84 -17.61 -11.70
N GLN A 99 0.73 -17.10 -10.47
CA GLN A 99 -0.03 -15.90 -10.17
C GLN A 99 0.50 -14.68 -10.95
N ILE A 100 -0.42 -13.77 -11.28
CA ILE A 100 -0.09 -12.60 -12.09
C ILE A 100 0.75 -11.62 -11.26
N GLU A 101 1.96 -11.35 -11.73
CA GLU A 101 2.83 -10.31 -11.18
C GLU A 101 2.31 -8.92 -11.53
N THR A 102 2.56 -7.96 -10.63
CA THR A 102 2.25 -6.54 -10.83
C THR A 102 3.49 -5.82 -11.34
N ASP A 103 3.40 -5.10 -12.46
CA ASP A 103 4.52 -4.27 -12.93
C ASP A 103 4.65 -2.96 -12.14
N TYR A 104 3.54 -2.23 -12.01
CA TYR A 104 3.42 -1.01 -11.22
C TYR A 104 1.95 -0.66 -10.97
N ILE A 105 1.70 0.16 -9.94
CA ILE A 105 0.37 0.72 -9.67
C ILE A 105 0.50 2.23 -9.58
N ALA A 106 -0.26 2.98 -10.38
CA ALA A 106 -0.37 4.42 -10.24
C ALA A 106 -1.62 4.77 -9.41
N VAL A 107 -1.45 5.60 -8.38
CA VAL A 107 -2.55 6.03 -7.51
C VAL A 107 -2.64 7.55 -7.52
N THR A 108 -3.87 8.05 -7.61
CA THR A 108 -4.19 9.47 -7.40
C THR A 108 -5.38 9.58 -6.46
N SER A 109 -5.25 10.40 -5.42
CA SER A 109 -6.25 10.55 -4.35
C SER A 109 -6.61 12.02 -4.17
N LEU A 110 -7.90 12.33 -4.14
CA LEU A 110 -8.42 13.65 -3.78
C LEU A 110 -9.26 13.55 -2.51
N ARG A 111 -8.89 14.30 -1.48
CA ARG A 111 -9.63 14.43 -0.22
C ARG A 111 -10.16 15.84 -0.11
N LEU A 112 -11.45 16.00 0.20
CA LEU A 112 -12.08 17.28 0.47
C LEU A 112 -12.40 17.40 1.96
N THR A 113 -12.13 18.57 2.55
CA THR A 113 -12.42 18.89 3.95
C THR A 113 -13.40 20.07 3.99
N PHE A 114 -14.54 19.87 4.66
CA PHE A 114 -15.64 20.84 4.79
C PHE A 114 -15.85 21.25 6.25
#